data_AF-A0A4R5KCF7-F1
#
_entry.id   AF-A0A4R5KCF7-F1
#
_cell.length_a   1.000
_cell.length_b   1.000
_cell.length_c   1.000
_cell.angle_alpha   90.00
_cell.angle_beta   90.00
_cell.angle_gamma   90.00
#
_symmetry.space_group_name_H-M   'P 1'
#
loop_
_entity.id
_entity.type
_entity.pdbx_description
1 polymer ?
#
loop_
_entity_poly.entity_id
_entity_poly.type
_entity_poly.pdbx_seq_one_letter_code
_entity_poly.pdbx_strand_id
1 'polypeptide(L)'
;MFIAIYHKMIVKNPLDPFQYSLHGTQPRRQPSGQSFDEIITKLSPEFVSIYKQSARAEEYGLNQVCGIGYRKSLEFLIKDYLVSKNPERREEILKKPLGQCIKDDISDTRIKNMAKLATWLGNDETHYIRKHEDMNIDDLKKLIEATRYWISMESTTSDYEDRLT
;
A
#
# COMPACT_ATOMS: atom_id res chain seq x y z
N MET A 1 -15.23 -7.03 -12.99
CA MET A 1 -15.77 -8.16 -12.21
C MET A 1 -17.23 -7.88 -11.91
N PHE A 2 -18.12 -8.86 -12.04
CA PHE A 2 -19.55 -8.73 -11.75
C PHE A 2 -19.91 -9.48 -10.47
N ILE A 3 -20.93 -9.02 -9.76
CA ILE A 3 -21.57 -9.77 -8.67
C ILE A 3 -22.83 -10.40 -9.26
N ALA A 4 -22.93 -11.73 -9.15
CA ALA A 4 -24.13 -12.49 -9.50
C ALA A 4 -25.01 -12.65 -8.26
N ILE A 5 -26.30 -12.38 -8.42
CA ILE A 5 -27.32 -12.51 -7.37
C ILE A 5 -28.15 -13.75 -7.73
N TYR A 6 -28.25 -14.70 -6.80
CA TYR A 6 -29.02 -15.92 -6.98
C TYR A 6 -30.21 -15.96 -6.02
N HIS A 7 -31.34 -16.46 -6.50
CA HIS A 7 -32.44 -16.85 -5.62
C HIS A 7 -32.33 -18.32 -5.26
N LYS A 8 -32.43 -18.61 -3.97
CA LYS A 8 -32.49 -19.97 -3.44
C LYS A 8 -33.94 -20.47 -3.55
N MET A 9 -34.14 -21.56 -4.27
CA MET A 9 -35.43 -22.25 -4.40
C MET A 9 -35.36 -23.59 -3.68
N ILE A 10 -36.45 -23.94 -2.99
CA ILE A 10 -36.60 -25.26 -2.37
C ILE A 10 -37.24 -26.18 -3.41
N VAL A 11 -36.55 -27.26 -3.75
CA VAL A 11 -37.07 -28.29 -4.66
C VAL A 11 -37.34 -29.58 -3.90
N LYS A 12 -38.33 -30.34 -4.38
CA LYS A 12 -38.69 -31.66 -3.86
C LYS A 12 -37.68 -32.72 -4.34
N ASN A 13 -36.40 -32.53 -4.06
CA ASN A 13 -35.36 -33.54 -4.20
C ASN A 13 -34.72 -33.78 -2.82
N PRO A 14 -34.88 -34.97 -2.22
CA PRO A 14 -34.35 -35.26 -0.88
C PRO A 14 -32.81 -35.18 -0.78
N LEU A 15 -32.11 -35.38 -1.91
CA LEU A 15 -30.64 -35.41 -1.96
C LEU A 15 -30.03 -34.05 -2.28
N ASP A 16 -30.79 -33.17 -2.93
CA ASP A 16 -30.40 -31.80 -3.22
C ASP A 16 -31.62 -30.87 -3.15
N PRO A 17 -32.01 -30.42 -1.94
CA PRO A 17 -33.23 -29.65 -1.73
C PRO A 17 -33.10 -28.20 -2.20
N PHE A 18 -31.95 -27.78 -2.74
CA PHE A 18 -31.68 -26.39 -3.09
C PHE A 18 -31.32 -26.24 -4.56
N GLN A 19 -32.14 -25.49 -5.29
CA GLN A 19 -31.77 -24.99 -6.62
C GLN A 19 -31.51 -23.49 -6.55
N TYR A 20 -30.56 -23.02 -7.35
CA TYR A 20 -30.25 -21.61 -7.48
C TYR A 20 -30.57 -21.16 -8.90
N SER A 21 -31.36 -20.11 -9.04
CA SER A 21 -31.57 -19.43 -10.33
C SER A 21 -30.88 -18.08 -10.32
N LEU A 22 -30.16 -17.77 -11.40
CA LEU A 22 -29.54 -16.46 -11.57
C LEU A 22 -30.65 -15.42 -11.68
N HIS A 23 -30.70 -14.50 -10.72
CA HIS A 23 -31.66 -13.40 -10.71
C HIS A 23 -31.14 -12.18 -11.47
N GLY A 24 -29.84 -11.92 -11.37
CA GLY A 24 -29.24 -10.80 -12.07
C GLY A 24 -27.74 -10.69 -11.82
N THR A 25 -27.11 -9.80 -12.59
CA THR A 25 -25.73 -9.41 -12.38
C THR A 25 -25.66 -7.90 -12.23
N GLN A 26 -24.74 -7.44 -11.40
CA GLN A 26 -24.43 -6.02 -11.29
C GLN A 26 -22.91 -5.82 -11.36
N PRO A 27 -22.44 -4.69 -11.92
CA PRO A 27 -21.03 -4.34 -11.83
C PRO A 27 -20.64 -4.31 -10.36
N ARG A 28 -19.50 -4.93 -10.03
CA ARG A 28 -18.90 -4.68 -8.73
C ARG A 28 -18.50 -3.21 -8.71
N ARG A 29 -19.08 -2.41 -7.81
CA ARG A 29 -18.68 -1.00 -7.64
C ARG A 29 -17.17 -0.97 -7.45
N GLN A 30 -16.46 -0.29 -8.35
CA GLN A 30 -15.08 0.06 -8.07
C GLN A 30 -15.12 1.10 -6.95
N PRO A 31 -14.39 0.91 -5.85
CA PRO A 31 -14.23 1.98 -4.89
C PRO A 31 -13.63 3.19 -5.62
N SER A 32 -14.02 4.38 -5.18
CA SER A 32 -13.36 5.62 -5.55
C SER A 32 -11.87 5.42 -5.32
N GLY A 33 -11.09 5.32 -6.40
CA GLY A 33 -9.67 5.02 -6.30
C GLY A 33 -9.00 6.03 -5.37
N GLN A 34 -8.23 5.54 -4.41
CA GLN A 34 -7.52 6.41 -3.48
C GLN A 34 -6.72 7.44 -4.29
N SER A 35 -7.02 8.72 -4.07
CA SER A 35 -6.34 9.83 -4.70
C SER A 35 -5.02 10.06 -3.98
N PHE A 36 -3.97 10.25 -4.74
CA PHE A 36 -2.66 10.63 -4.24
C PHE A 36 -2.38 12.05 -4.71
N ASP A 37 -1.74 12.84 -3.86
CA ASP A 37 -1.36 14.20 -4.22
C ASP A 37 -0.40 14.20 -5.42
N GLU A 38 -0.38 15.29 -6.18
CA GLU A 38 0.45 15.39 -7.38
C GLU A 38 1.94 15.21 -7.09
N ILE A 39 2.41 15.75 -5.95
CA ILE A 39 3.81 15.65 -5.52
C ILE A 39 4.21 14.18 -5.42
N ILE A 40 3.42 13.37 -4.73
CA ILE A 40 3.67 11.95 -4.56
C ILE A 40 3.55 11.19 -5.88
N THR A 41 2.55 11.54 -6.69
CA THR A 41 2.34 10.90 -7.99
C THR A 41 3.50 11.16 -8.96
N LYS A 42 4.09 12.35 -8.92
CA LYS A 42 5.29 12.71 -9.70
C LYS A 42 6.55 12.07 -9.12
N LEU A 43 6.68 12.07 -7.80
CA LEU A 43 7.83 11.54 -7.08
C LEU A 43 7.98 10.02 -7.26
N SER A 44 6.89 9.27 -7.06
CA SER A 44 6.92 7.80 -7.08
C SER A 44 5.63 7.24 -7.73
N PRO A 45 5.54 7.22 -9.06
CA PRO A 45 4.38 6.69 -9.78
C PRO A 45 4.20 5.18 -9.54
N GLU A 46 5.30 4.43 -9.38
CA GLU A 46 5.26 3.00 -9.08
C GLU A 46 4.74 2.72 -7.66
N PHE A 47 5.06 3.55 -6.66
CA PHE A 47 4.41 3.46 -5.35
C PHE A 47 2.89 3.54 -5.49
N VAL A 48 2.38 4.54 -6.22
CA VAL A 48 0.94 4.73 -6.44
C VAL A 48 0.32 3.51 -7.13
N SER A 49 1.00 2.97 -8.14
CA SER A 49 0.55 1.78 -8.87
C SER A 49 0.47 0.55 -7.95
N ILE A 50 1.54 0.25 -7.22
CA ILE A 50 1.64 -0.92 -6.35
C ILE A 50 0.66 -0.80 -5.18
N TYR A 51 0.54 0.38 -4.57
CA TYR A 51 -0.39 0.61 -3.48
C TYR A 51 -1.83 0.37 -3.94
N LYS A 52 -2.23 0.92 -5.09
CA LYS A 52 -3.58 0.71 -5.66
C LYS A 52 -3.86 -0.76 -5.98
N GLN A 53 -2.86 -1.51 -6.48
CA GLN A 53 -3.00 -2.95 -6.71
C GLN A 53 -3.15 -3.73 -5.39
N SER A 54 -2.43 -3.31 -4.35
CA SER A 54 -2.49 -3.92 -3.02
C SER A 54 -3.85 -3.67 -2.35
N ALA A 55 -4.37 -2.45 -2.45
CA ALA A 55 -5.72 -2.10 -1.99
C ALA A 55 -6.80 -2.91 -2.72
N ARG A 56 -6.68 -3.06 -4.04
CA ARG A 56 -7.59 -3.95 -4.78
C ARG A 56 -7.50 -5.40 -4.29
N ALA A 57 -6.30 -5.92 -4.07
CA ALA A 57 -6.12 -7.28 -3.56
C ALA A 57 -6.78 -7.46 -2.18
N GLU A 58 -6.61 -6.48 -1.29
CA GLU A 58 -7.28 -6.44 0.03
C GLU A 58 -8.81 -6.46 -0.11
N GLU A 59 -9.37 -5.63 -1.00
CA GLU A 59 -10.81 -5.62 -1.29
C GLU A 59 -11.31 -6.95 -1.86
N TYR A 60 -10.47 -7.69 -2.58
CA TYR A 60 -10.78 -9.03 -3.06
C TYR A 60 -10.63 -10.11 -1.98
N GLY A 61 -10.27 -9.76 -0.75
CA GLY A 61 -10.02 -10.70 0.34
C GLY A 61 -8.73 -11.49 0.17
N LEU A 62 -7.81 -11.03 -0.69
CA LEU A 62 -6.50 -11.66 -0.92
C LEU A 62 -5.51 -11.26 0.20
N ASN A 63 -5.88 -11.62 1.43
CA ASN A 63 -5.20 -11.19 2.66
C ASN A 63 -3.73 -11.63 2.72
N GLN A 64 -3.38 -12.76 2.08
CA GLN A 64 -2.00 -13.27 2.02
C GLN A 64 -1.11 -12.54 1.00
N VAL A 65 -1.67 -11.65 0.18
CA VAL A 65 -0.96 -10.97 -0.92
C VAL A 65 -0.88 -9.47 -0.69
N CYS A 66 -1.97 -8.86 -0.21
CA CYS A 66 -2.05 -7.40 -0.07
C CYS A 66 -1.01 -6.83 0.90
N GLY A 67 -0.71 -7.49 2.02
CA GLY A 67 0.31 -7.05 2.97
C GLY A 67 1.72 -6.93 2.34
N ILE A 68 2.10 -7.92 1.53
CA ILE A 68 3.36 -7.93 0.78
C ILE A 68 3.39 -6.78 -0.24
N GLY A 69 2.26 -6.55 -0.90
CA GLY A 69 2.10 -5.45 -1.84
C GLY A 69 2.27 -4.07 -1.17
N TYR A 70 1.65 -3.86 0.00
CA TYR A 70 1.81 -2.63 0.76
C TYR A 70 3.26 -2.40 1.19
N ARG A 71 3.93 -3.43 1.70
CA ARG A 71 5.37 -3.36 2.01
C ARG A 71 6.20 -2.98 0.78
N LYS A 72 5.93 -3.60 -0.37
CA LYS A 72 6.61 -3.27 -1.64
C LYS A 72 6.37 -1.82 -2.03
N SER A 73 5.15 -1.31 -1.87
CA SER A 73 4.84 0.10 -2.17
C SER A 73 5.71 1.05 -1.33
N LEU A 74 5.83 0.80 -0.01
CA LEU A 74 6.67 1.60 0.87
C LEU A 74 8.14 1.64 0.41
N GLU A 75 8.68 0.51 -0.08
CA GLU A 75 10.04 0.46 -0.59
C GLU A 75 10.26 1.44 -1.75
N PHE A 76 9.34 1.47 -2.71
CA PHE A 76 9.40 2.38 -3.85
C PHE A 76 9.32 3.84 -3.39
N LEU A 77 8.37 4.15 -2.51
CA LEU A 77 8.19 5.51 -2.00
C LEU A 77 9.47 6.03 -1.33
N ILE A 78 10.07 5.24 -0.42
CA ILE A 78 11.28 5.65 0.30
C ILE A 78 12.47 5.79 -0.64
N LYS A 79 12.67 4.83 -1.54
CA LYS A 79 13.82 4.87 -2.46
C LYS A 79 13.70 6.02 -3.44
N ASP A 80 12.52 6.24 -4.03
CA ASP A 80 12.31 7.35 -4.96
C ASP A 80 12.46 8.72 -4.27
N TYR A 81 11.96 8.85 -3.03
CA TYR A 81 12.20 10.02 -2.19
C TYR A 81 13.70 10.28 -1.97
N LEU A 82 14.47 9.28 -1.54
CA LEU A 82 15.91 9.43 -1.33
C LEU A 82 16.67 9.76 -2.62
N VAL A 83 16.29 9.13 -3.73
CA VAL A 83 16.88 9.42 -5.05
C VAL A 83 16.56 10.84 -5.51
N SER A 84 15.38 11.38 -5.20
CA SER A 84 15.03 12.76 -5.54
C SER A 84 15.93 13.79 -4.82
N LYS A 85 16.37 13.48 -3.60
CA LYS A 85 17.27 14.34 -2.81
C LYS A 85 18.74 14.12 -3.13
N ASN A 86 19.11 12.93 -3.60
CA ASN A 86 20.49 12.55 -3.92
C ASN A 86 20.57 11.80 -5.26
N PRO A 87 20.32 12.48 -6.40
CA PRO A 87 20.32 11.83 -7.71
C PRO A 87 21.65 11.12 -8.05
N GLU A 88 22.77 11.64 -7.55
CA GLU A 88 24.12 11.11 -7.70
C GLU A 88 24.32 9.75 -7.00
N ARG A 89 23.54 9.47 -5.95
CA ARG A 89 23.60 8.21 -5.19
C ARG A 89 22.55 7.20 -5.64
N ARG A 90 21.90 7.41 -6.79
CA ARG A 90 20.77 6.58 -7.28
C ARG A 90 21.07 5.09 -7.25
N GLU A 91 22.17 4.65 -7.84
CA GLU A 91 22.51 3.23 -7.89
C GLU A 91 22.75 2.62 -6.51
N GLU A 92 23.41 3.36 -5.63
CA GLU A 92 23.66 2.95 -4.25
C GLU A 92 22.34 2.75 -3.51
N ILE A 93 21.46 3.75 -3.56
CA ILE A 93 20.14 3.74 -2.87
C ILE A 93 19.28 2.58 -3.37
N LEU A 94 19.22 2.35 -4.69
CA LEU A 94 18.37 1.30 -5.26
C LEU A 94 18.84 -0.11 -4.87
N LYS A 95 20.16 -0.34 -4.76
CA LYS A 95 20.76 -1.62 -4.35
C LYS A 95 20.70 -1.84 -2.83
N LYS A 96 20.62 -0.77 -2.04
CA LYS A 96 20.60 -0.83 -0.58
C LYS A 96 19.29 -1.45 -0.06
N PRO A 97 19.34 -2.30 0.98
CA PRO A 97 18.13 -2.83 1.62
C PRO A 97 17.28 -1.70 2.23
N LEU A 98 15.96 -1.79 2.12
CA LEU A 98 15.02 -0.76 2.61
C LEU A 98 15.30 -0.34 4.07
N GLY A 99 15.53 -1.32 4.96
CA GLY A 99 15.82 -1.03 6.36
C GLY A 99 17.08 -0.18 6.58
N GLN A 100 18.09 -0.33 5.72
CA GLN A 100 19.30 0.48 5.76
C GLN A 100 19.05 1.87 5.15
N CYS A 101 18.30 1.97 4.04
CA CYS A 101 17.86 3.26 3.49
C CYS A 101 17.17 4.12 4.55
N ILE A 102 16.23 3.52 5.29
CA ILE A 102 15.48 4.22 6.35
C ILE A 102 16.41 4.67 7.49
N LYS A 103 17.30 3.78 7.92
CA LYS A 103 18.17 4.04 9.06
C LYS A 103 19.21 5.13 8.75
N ASP A 104 19.89 4.99 7.62
CA ASP A 104 21.14 5.69 7.32
C ASP A 104 20.93 6.93 6.45
N ASP A 105 19.90 6.94 5.58
CA ASP A 105 19.77 7.97 4.54
C ASP A 105 18.59 8.94 4.77
N ILE A 106 17.58 8.58 5.59
CA ILE A 106 16.52 9.51 5.97
C ILE A 106 17.01 10.41 7.10
N SER A 107 16.96 11.73 6.93
CA SER A 107 17.31 12.70 7.98
C SER A 107 16.12 13.03 8.88
N ASP A 108 14.93 13.23 8.31
CA ASP A 108 13.73 13.57 9.07
C ASP A 108 13.31 12.41 10.00
N THR A 109 13.31 12.68 11.30
CA THR A 109 13.00 11.67 12.32
C THR A 109 11.56 11.16 12.25
N ARG A 110 10.61 11.99 11.77
CA ARG A 110 9.19 11.64 11.65
C ARG A 110 9.01 10.65 10.52
N ILE A 111 9.61 10.92 9.36
CA ILE A 111 9.63 9.99 8.22
C ILE A 111 10.32 8.69 8.63
N LYS A 112 11.50 8.79 9.24
CA LYS A 112 12.30 7.63 9.67
C LYS A 112 11.51 6.71 10.60
N ASN A 113 10.85 7.27 11.62
CA ASN A 113 10.12 6.49 12.61
C ASN A 113 8.91 5.78 12.01
N MET A 114 8.11 6.48 11.18
CA MET A 114 6.94 5.89 10.54
C MET A 114 7.33 4.80 9.52
N ALA A 115 8.34 5.08 8.68
CA ALA A 115 8.83 4.12 7.70
C ALA A 115 9.44 2.88 8.36
N LYS A 116 10.14 3.05 9.48
CA LYS A 116 10.71 1.93 10.25
C LYS A 116 9.62 1.01 10.81
N LEU A 117 8.59 1.58 11.42
CA LEU A 117 7.45 0.80 11.94
C LEU A 117 6.69 0.11 10.80
N ALA A 118 6.43 0.81 9.70
CA ALA A 118 5.76 0.23 8.53
C ALA A 118 6.57 -0.92 7.91
N THR A 119 7.91 -0.79 7.85
CA THR A 119 8.79 -1.87 7.38
C THR A 119 8.74 -3.08 8.29
N TRP A 120 8.70 -2.86 9.61
CA TRP A 120 8.63 -3.95 10.57
C TRP A 120 7.31 -4.70 10.49
N LEU A 121 6.19 -3.98 10.45
CA LEU A 121 4.86 -4.57 10.32
C LEU A 121 4.64 -5.22 8.93
N GLY A 122 5.15 -4.60 7.87
CA GLY A 122 5.13 -5.19 6.54
C GLY A 122 5.98 -6.47 6.43
N ASN A 123 7.07 -6.59 7.19
CA ASN A 123 7.81 -7.84 7.28
C ASN A 123 6.97 -8.93 7.96
N ASP A 124 6.19 -8.61 8.99
CA ASP A 124 5.33 -9.58 9.68
C ASP A 124 4.29 -10.24 8.75
N GLU A 125 3.83 -9.53 7.70
CA GLU A 125 2.96 -10.11 6.65
C GLU A 125 3.62 -11.20 5.79
N THR A 126 4.95 -11.39 5.92
CA THR A 126 5.70 -12.45 5.23
C THR A 126 6.16 -13.57 6.17
N HIS A 127 6.02 -13.40 7.49
CA HIS A 127 6.51 -14.36 8.47
C HIS A 127 5.43 -15.37 8.86
N TYR A 128 5.84 -16.62 9.08
CA TYR A 128 4.95 -17.70 9.55
C TYR A 128 4.38 -17.43 10.96
N ILE A 129 5.14 -16.69 11.79
CA ILE A 129 4.75 -16.28 13.14
C ILE A 129 4.72 -14.75 13.16
N ARG A 130 3.56 -14.16 13.44
CA ARG A 130 3.43 -12.72 13.65
C ARG A 130 4.04 -12.33 14.99
N LYS A 131 4.82 -11.26 15.02
CA LYS A 131 5.45 -10.76 16.25
C LYS A 131 4.59 -9.69 16.94
N HIS A 132 3.69 -9.07 16.19
CA HIS A 132 2.75 -8.06 16.68
C HIS A 132 1.31 -8.52 16.47
N GLU A 133 0.77 -9.26 17.44
CA GLU A 133 -0.63 -9.69 17.40
C GLU A 133 -1.60 -8.51 17.56
N ASP A 134 -1.15 -7.41 18.19
CA ASP A 134 -1.96 -6.22 18.46
C ASP A 134 -2.09 -5.26 17.26
N MET A 135 -1.31 -5.45 16.20
CA MET A 135 -1.30 -4.58 15.02
C MET A 135 -1.72 -5.35 13.77
N ASN A 136 -2.43 -4.69 12.87
CA ASN A 136 -2.98 -5.31 11.66
C ASN A 136 -2.64 -4.53 10.39
N ILE A 137 -3.18 -4.98 9.26
CA ILE A 137 -2.95 -4.37 7.95
C ILE A 137 -3.40 -2.90 7.87
N ASP A 138 -4.41 -2.50 8.64
CA ASP A 138 -4.83 -1.10 8.69
C ASP A 138 -3.79 -0.22 9.38
N ASP A 139 -3.07 -0.75 10.37
CA ASP A 139 -1.96 -0.02 11.00
C ASP A 139 -0.79 0.14 10.02
N LEU A 140 -0.49 -0.90 9.22
CA LEU A 140 0.49 -0.80 8.15
C LEU A 140 0.13 0.31 7.16
N LYS A 141 -1.13 0.34 6.71
CA LYS A 141 -1.65 1.36 5.80
C LYS A 141 -1.53 2.76 6.42
N LYS A 142 -1.94 2.95 7.68
CA LYS A 142 -1.81 4.24 8.38
C LYS A 142 -0.35 4.72 8.47
N LEU A 143 0.59 3.81 8.74
CA LEU A 143 2.01 4.16 8.82
C LEU A 143 2.59 4.54 7.45
N ILE A 144 2.17 3.86 6.37
CA ILE A 144 2.53 4.22 4.99
C ILE A 144 1.94 5.60 4.64
N GLU A 145 0.67 5.85 4.96
CA GLU A 145 0.02 7.14 4.73
C GLU A 145 0.72 8.27 5.49
N ALA A 146 1.05 8.07 6.77
CA ALA A 146 1.79 9.04 7.57
C ALA A 146 3.17 9.34 6.95
N THR A 147 3.91 8.30 6.54
CA THR A 147 5.20 8.44 5.85
C THR A 147 5.04 9.27 4.58
N ARG A 148 4.03 8.97 3.76
CA ARG A 148 3.71 9.71 2.54
C ARG A 148 3.41 11.18 2.81
N TYR A 149 2.61 11.48 3.84
CA TYR A 149 2.27 12.87 4.17
C TYR A 149 3.49 13.68 4.59
N TRP A 150 4.36 13.11 5.43
CA TRP A 150 5.60 13.78 5.82
C TRP A 150 6.53 14.04 4.62
N ILE A 151 6.67 13.07 3.71
CA ILE A 151 7.42 13.26 2.46
C ILE A 151 6.81 14.38 1.62
N SER A 152 5.49 14.35 1.40
CA SER A 152 4.79 15.37 0.62
C SER A 152 5.01 16.78 1.19
N MET A 153 4.90 16.91 2.52
CA MET A 153 5.10 18.17 3.22
C MET A 153 6.55 18.66 3.10
N GLU A 154 7.53 17.77 3.28
CA GLU A 154 8.94 18.12 3.13
C GLU A 154 9.27 18.53 1.69
N SER A 155 8.88 17.74 0.69
CA SER A 155 9.06 18.08 -0.73
C SER A 155 8.42 19.41 -1.09
N THR A 156 7.21 19.69 -0.59
CA THR A 156 6.56 21.00 -0.78
C THR A 156 7.42 22.12 -0.21
N THR A 157 7.94 21.92 1.01
CA THR A 157 8.74 22.95 1.70
C THR A 157 10.03 23.24 0.94
N SER A 158 10.77 22.19 0.55
CA SER A 158 12.01 22.33 -0.22
C SER A 158 11.78 23.00 -1.58
N ASP A 159 10.72 22.63 -2.31
CA ASP A 159 10.38 23.26 -3.59
C ASP A 159 10.18 24.79 -3.49
N TYR A 160 9.69 25.30 -2.34
CA TYR A 160 9.55 26.74 -2.11
C TYR A 160 10.86 27.40 -1.65
N GLU A 161 11.65 26.71 -0.83
CA GLU A 161 12.97 27.20 -0.40
C GLU A 161 13.92 27.36 -1.60
N ASP A 162 13.91 26.40 -2.53
CA ASP A 162 14.72 26.45 -3.76
C ASP A 162 14.31 27.60 -4.70
N ARG A 163 13.05 28.04 -4.66
CA ARG A 163 12.58 29.20 -5.45
C ARG A 163 13.01 30.55 -4.87
N LEU A 164 13.38 30.57 -3.59
CA LEU A 164 13.84 31.77 -2.91
C LEU A 164 15.35 31.99 -3.07
N THR A 165 16.07 31.00 -3.62
CA THR A 165 17.53 31.00 -3.80
C THR A 165 17.89 31.24 -5.26
#